data_AF-S4PFI5-F1
#
_entry.id   AF-S4PFI5-F1
#
_cell.length_a   1.000
_cell.length_b   1.000
_cell.length_c   1.000
_cell.angle_alpha   90.00
_cell.angle_beta   90.00
_cell.angle_gamma   90.00
#
_symmetry.space_group_name_H-M   'P 1'
#
loop_
_entity.id
_entity.type
_entity.pdbx_description
1 polymer ?
#
loop_
_entity_poly.entity_id
_entity_poly.type
_entity_poly.pdbx_seq_one_letter_code
_entity_poly.pdbx_strand_id
1 'polypeptide(L)'
;RWNLPVYFQIRFQEIAGGFEASLKSSSTLQNIDGFILLETYKCWKALQDCWSEGIYIEALVHKFWKLSLQLISRYASWITSICSNKSAPKIETTGINQNLVH
;
A
#
# COMPACT_ATOMS: atom_id res chain seq x y z
N ARG A 1 1.80 -26.49 -22.89
CA ARG A 1 2.31 -25.12 -23.16
C ARG A 1 1.75 -24.22 -22.07
N TRP A 2 2.59 -23.56 -21.27
CA TRP A 2 2.14 -22.61 -20.26
C TRP A 2 1.74 -21.29 -20.94
N ASN A 3 0.61 -20.70 -20.55
CA ASN A 3 0.16 -19.43 -21.10
C ASN A 3 0.76 -18.27 -20.30
N LEU A 4 1.83 -17.67 -20.81
CA LEU A 4 2.57 -16.57 -20.17
C LEU A 4 1.66 -15.41 -19.70
N PRO A 5 0.68 -14.94 -20.51
CA PRO A 5 -0.34 -14.00 -20.05
C PRO A 5 -1.10 -14.42 -18.80
N VAL A 6 -1.56 -15.68 -18.73
CA VAL A 6 -2.32 -16.19 -17.57
C VAL A 6 -1.43 -16.27 -16.35
N TYR A 7 -0.19 -16.72 -16.52
CA TYR A 7 0.81 -16.71 -15.46
C TYR A 7 1.01 -15.30 -14.90
N PHE A 8 1.27 -14.32 -15.76
CA PHE A 8 1.44 -12.93 -15.33
C PHE A 8 0.18 -12.41 -14.64
N GLN A 9 -1.01 -12.75 -15.12
CA GLN A 9 -2.27 -12.33 -14.52
C GLN A 9 -2.43 -12.88 -13.09
N ILE A 10 -2.08 -14.15 -12.85
CA ILE A 10 -2.09 -14.74 -11.50
C ILE A 10 -1.08 -14.02 -10.61
N ARG A 11 0.18 -13.86 -11.07
CA ARG A 11 1.22 -13.15 -10.29
C ARG A 11 0.85 -11.70 -10.01
N PHE A 12 0.26 -11.02 -10.97
CA PHE A 12 -0.22 -9.65 -10.80
C PHE A 12 -1.28 -9.58 -9.69
N GLN A 13 -2.26 -10.49 -9.68
CA GLN A 13 -3.30 -10.52 -8.64
C GLN A 13 -2.73 -10.89 -7.27
N GLU A 14 -1.81 -11.85 -7.20
CA GLU A 14 -1.14 -12.22 -5.93
C GLU A 14 -0.39 -11.04 -5.33
N ILE A 15 0.41 -10.35 -6.15
CA ILE A 15 1.28 -9.25 -5.69
C ILE A 15 0.47 -7.96 -5.49
N ALA A 16 -0.18 -7.44 -6.54
CA ALA A 16 -0.89 -6.17 -6.49
C ALA A 16 -2.16 -6.27 -5.65
N GLY A 17 -2.88 -7.39 -5.71
CA GLY A 17 -4.07 -7.62 -4.90
C GLY A 17 -3.74 -7.71 -3.42
N GLY A 18 -2.67 -8.44 -3.06
CA GLY A 18 -2.18 -8.52 -1.68
C GLY A 18 -1.73 -7.15 -1.14
N PHE A 19 -1.05 -6.36 -1.96
CA PHE A 19 -0.65 -5.00 -1.62
C PHE A 19 -1.87 -4.07 -1.44
N GLU A 20 -2.81 -4.04 -2.39
CA GLU A 20 -4.03 -3.21 -2.29
C GLU A 20 -4.90 -3.58 -1.08
N ALA A 21 -5.00 -4.86 -0.75
CA ALA A 21 -5.73 -5.30 0.44
C ALA A 21 -5.10 -4.73 1.72
N SER A 22 -3.76 -4.66 1.79
CA SER A 22 -3.07 -4.06 2.93
C SER A 22 -3.32 -2.56 3.04
N LEU A 23 -3.37 -1.82 1.92
CA LEU A 23 -3.65 -0.38 1.92
C LEU A 23 -5.08 -0.02 2.37
N LYS A 24 -6.04 -0.92 2.15
CA LYS A 24 -7.45 -0.74 2.55
C LYS A 24 -7.69 -1.09 4.02
N SER A 25 -6.81 -1.89 4.61
CA SER A 25 -6.86 -2.19 6.04
C SER A 25 -6.51 -0.94 6.85
N SER A 26 -7.00 -0.84 8.09
CA SER A 26 -6.61 0.26 8.98
C SER A 26 -5.10 0.27 9.16
N SER A 27 -4.47 1.43 8.94
CA SER A 27 -3.02 1.59 9.00
C SER A 27 -2.47 1.04 10.31
N THR A 28 -1.82 -0.12 10.22
CA THR A 28 -1.34 -0.83 11.40
C THR A 28 0.12 -0.47 11.61
N LEU A 29 0.41 0.27 12.67
CA LEU A 29 1.77 0.49 13.13
C LEU A 29 2.30 -0.84 13.65
N GLN A 30 3.13 -1.50 12.84
CA GLN A 30 3.75 -2.76 13.18
C GLN A 30 5.23 -2.66 12.83
N ASN A 31 6.08 -2.82 13.83
CA ASN A 31 7.52 -2.86 13.60
C ASN A 31 7.89 -4.24 13.03
N ILE A 32 8.04 -4.30 11.72
CA ILE A 32 8.50 -5.51 11.02
C ILE A 32 9.74 -5.12 10.23
N ASP A 33 10.85 -5.80 10.52
CA ASP A 33 12.07 -5.72 9.71
C ASP A 33 12.59 -4.27 9.54
N GLY A 34 12.44 -3.45 10.59
CA GLY A 34 12.84 -2.03 10.57
C GLY A 34 11.82 -1.06 9.96
N PHE A 35 10.70 -1.55 9.42
CA PHE A 35 9.60 -0.71 8.93
C PHE A 35 8.61 -0.40 10.04
N ILE A 36 8.25 0.87 10.19
CA ILE A 36 7.26 1.33 11.18
C ILE A 36 5.82 1.09 10.69
N LEU A 37 5.64 1.11 9.37
CA LEU A 37 4.34 1.08 8.71
C LEU A 37 4.23 -0.19 7.88
N LEU A 38 3.26 -1.05 8.23
CA LEU A 38 3.05 -2.36 7.59
C LEU A 38 2.88 -2.22 6.07
N GLU A 39 2.18 -1.18 5.62
CA GLU A 39 1.91 -0.92 4.21
C GLU A 39 3.19 -0.61 3.43
N THR A 40 4.18 0.00 4.08
CA THR A 40 5.51 0.25 3.48
C THR A 40 6.27 -1.05 3.29
N TYR A 41 6.27 -1.89 4.32
CA TYR A 41 6.87 -3.23 4.24
C TYR A 41 6.19 -4.08 3.16
N LYS A 42 4.86 -4.01 3.05
CA LYS A 42 4.10 -4.72 2.00
C LYS A 42 4.43 -4.21 0.60
N CYS A 43 4.58 -2.91 0.40
CA CYS A 43 5.05 -2.34 -0.87
C CYS A 43 6.45 -2.86 -1.24
N TRP A 44 7.38 -2.82 -0.27
CA TRP A 44 8.73 -3.33 -0.44
C TRP A 44 8.74 -4.82 -0.80
N LYS A 45 7.97 -5.62 -0.08
CA LYS A 45 7.87 -7.05 -0.34
C LYS A 45 7.29 -7.36 -1.71
N ALA A 46 6.23 -6.64 -2.11
CA ALA A 46 5.63 -6.76 -3.44
C ALA A 46 6.63 -6.43 -4.56
N LEU A 47 7.50 -5.43 -4.36
CA LEU A 47 8.59 -5.12 -5.28
C LEU A 47 9.60 -6.26 -5.34
N GLN A 48 10.05 -6.79 -4.21
CA GLN A 48 10.97 -7.94 -4.19
C GLN A 48 10.37 -9.15 -4.90
N ASP A 49 9.08 -9.43 -4.70
CA ASP A 49 8.40 -10.56 -5.32
C ASP A 49 8.33 -10.41 -6.86
N CYS A 50 8.24 -9.19 -7.40
CA CYS A 50 8.27 -8.96 -8.85
C CYS A 50 9.59 -9.40 -9.52
N TRP A 51 10.69 -9.42 -8.76
CA TRP A 51 12.04 -9.70 -9.26
C TRP A 51 12.65 -10.98 -8.65
N SER A 52 11.86 -11.73 -7.90
CA SER A 52 12.27 -13.00 -7.29
C SER A 52 12.46 -14.08 -8.35
N GLU A 53 13.50 -14.91 -8.23
CA GLU A 53 13.81 -15.99 -9.19
C GLU A 53 12.65 -16.98 -9.40
N GLY A 54 11.76 -17.15 -8.42
CA GLY A 54 10.57 -18.02 -8.54
C GLY A 54 9.36 -17.39 -9.26
N ILE A 55 9.43 -16.09 -9.56
CA ILE A 55 8.32 -15.29 -10.09
C ILE A 55 8.71 -14.59 -11.41
N TYR A 56 9.95 -14.13 -11.49
CA TYR A 56 10.48 -13.42 -12.63
C TYR A 56 10.67 -14.35 -13.83
N ILE A 57 10.21 -13.88 -14.99
CA ILE A 57 10.44 -14.52 -16.28
C ILE A 57 10.92 -13.44 -17.24
N GLU A 58 12.09 -13.63 -17.86
CA GLU A 58 12.71 -12.64 -18.76
C GLU A 58 11.75 -12.15 -19.86
N ALA A 59 10.97 -13.07 -20.45
CA ALA A 59 9.96 -12.76 -21.47
C ALA A 59 8.88 -11.76 -21.00
N LEU A 60 8.72 -11.58 -19.68
CA LEU A 60 7.74 -10.71 -19.04
C LEU A 60 8.37 -9.51 -18.33
N VAL A 61 9.67 -9.25 -18.52
CA VAL A 61 10.40 -8.16 -17.86
C VAL A 61 9.69 -6.81 -17.97
N HIS A 62 9.19 -6.46 -19.15
CA HIS A 62 8.47 -5.21 -19.38
C HIS A 62 7.18 -5.10 -18.54
N LYS A 63 6.51 -6.22 -18.27
CA LYS A 63 5.29 -6.25 -17.45
C LYS A 63 5.61 -6.13 -15.96
N PHE A 64 6.65 -6.83 -15.48
CA PHE A 64 7.11 -6.72 -14.09
C PHE A 64 7.70 -5.33 -13.78
N TRP A 65 8.40 -4.73 -14.75
CA TRP A 65 8.85 -3.34 -14.65
C TRP A 65 7.66 -2.38 -14.52
N LYS A 66 6.67 -2.52 -15.41
CA LYS A 66 5.45 -1.72 -15.34
C LYS A 66 4.71 -1.90 -14.00
N LEU A 67 4.60 -3.13 -13.51
CA LEU A 67 3.99 -3.43 -12.21
C LEU A 67 4.76 -2.77 -11.05
N SER A 68 6.10 -2.80 -11.09
CA SER A 68 6.95 -2.14 -10.08
C SER A 68 6.66 -0.64 -10.00
N LEU A 69 6.60 0.03 -11.16
CA LEU A 69 6.24 1.46 -11.22
C LEU A 69 4.82 1.74 -10.73
N GLN A 70 3.87 0.85 -11.04
CA GLN A 70 2.48 0.97 -10.57
C GLN A 70 2.39 0.84 -9.04
N LEU A 71 3.10 -0.11 -8.43
CA LEU A 71 3.15 -0.28 -6.98
C LEU A 71 3.70 0.97 -6.27
N ILE A 72 4.81 1.52 -6.79
CA ILE A 72 5.42 2.73 -6.22
C ILE A 72 4.49 3.93 -6.34
N SER A 73 3.92 4.17 -7.53
CA SER A 73 2.98 5.27 -7.77
C SER A 73 1.76 5.21 -6.85
N ARG A 74 1.22 4.00 -6.66
CA ARG A 74 0.09 3.75 -5.79
C ARG A 74 0.43 3.98 -4.31
N TYR A 75 1.58 3.50 -3.85
CA TYR A 75 2.08 3.76 -2.50
C TYR A 75 2.28 5.25 -2.24
N ALA A 76 2.90 5.99 -3.17
CA ALA A 76 3.09 7.43 -3.05
C ALA A 76 1.75 8.20 -2.96
N SER A 77 0.77 7.80 -3.77
CA SER A 77 -0.58 8.36 -3.72
C SER A 77 -1.27 8.08 -2.38
N TRP A 78 -1.11 6.87 -1.85
CA TRP A 78 -1.66 6.49 -0.56
C TRP A 78 -1.04 7.28 0.59
N ILE A 79 0.30 7.39 0.68
CA ILE A 79 0.95 8.21 1.72
C ILE A 79 0.46 9.66 1.63
N THR A 80 0.41 10.22 0.41
CA THR A 80 -0.05 11.59 0.21
C THR A 80 -1.46 11.78 0.75
N SER A 81 -2.37 10.83 0.49
CA SER A 81 -3.72 10.85 1.06
C SER A 81 -3.74 10.76 2.58
N ILE A 82 -2.90 9.94 3.20
CA ILE A 82 -2.81 9.81 4.66
C ILE A 82 -2.25 11.09 5.28
N CYS A 83 -1.20 11.67 4.69
CA CYS A 83 -0.62 12.93 5.16
C CYS A 83 -1.61 14.09 5.05
N SER A 84 -2.33 14.23 3.93
CA SER A 84 -3.36 15.26 3.76
C SER A 84 -4.56 15.07 4.68
N ASN A 85 -4.92 13.82 5.02
CA ASN A 85 -5.98 13.55 5.99
C ASN A 85 -5.59 13.92 7.43
N LYS A 86 -4.30 13.89 7.77
CA LYS A 86 -3.80 14.31 9.10
C LYS A 86 -3.78 15.83 9.28
N SER A 87 -3.87 16.63 8.22
CA SER A 87 -3.90 18.10 8.29
C SER A 87 -5.28 18.72 8.56
N ALA A 88 -6.30 17.93 8.93
CA ALA A 88 -7.53 18.49 9.48
C ALA A 88 -7.47 18.49 11.02
N PRO A 89 -7.10 19.60 11.68
CA PRO A 89 -7.52 19.80 13.06
C PRO A 89 -9.05 19.88 13.02
N LYS A 90 -9.73 18.82 13.45
CA LYS A 90 -11.11 18.96 13.92
C LYS A 90 -11.01 19.85 15.15
N ILE A 91 -11.15 21.17 14.95
CA ILE A 91 -11.44 22.11 16.01
C ILE A 91 -12.83 21.71 16.49
N GLU A 92 -12.87 20.88 17.53
CA GLU A 92 -14.06 20.70 18.34
C GLU A 92 -14.38 22.07 18.93
N THR A 93 -15.34 22.77 18.32
CA THR A 93 -16.00 23.91 18.96
C THR A 93 -16.77 23.34 20.15
N THR A 94 -16.11 23.19 21.28
CA THR A 94 -16.77 22.89 22.55
C THR A 94 -17.71 24.05 22.85
N GLY A 95 -19.01 23.80 22.64
CA GLY A 95 -20.06 24.72 23.04
C GLY A 95 -19.89 25.05 24.52
N ILE A 96 -19.71 26.35 24.79
CA ILE A 96 -19.68 26.93 26.12
C ILE A 96 -21.06 26.71 26.74
N ASN A 97 -21.24 25.64 27.51
CA ASN A 97 -22.44 25.48 28.32
C ASN A 97 -22.33 26.40 29.53
N GLN A 98 -23.07 27.50 29.44
CA GLN A 98 -23.44 28.33 30.58
C GLN A 98 -24.22 27.47 31.58
N ASN A 99 -23.66 27.23 32.76
CA ASN A 99 -24.40 26.95 33.99
C ASN A 99 -23.44 27.00 35.19
N LEU A 100 -23.22 28.20 35.71
CA LEU A 100 -22.83 28.40 37.10
C LEU A 100 -23.90 29.29 37.75
N VAL A 101 -25.01 28.65 38.09
CA VAL A 101 -25.88 29.10 39.18
C VAL A 101 -25.41 28.35 40.42
N HIS A 102 -24.75 29.05 41.33
CA HIS A 102 -25.05 29.01 42.77
C HIS A 102 -24.27 30.09 43.51
#